data_AF-A0A1Y2JIH9-F1
#
_entry.id   AF-A0A1Y2JIH9-F1
#
_cell.length_a   1.000
_cell.length_b   1.000
_cell.length_c   1.000
_cell.angle_alpha   90.00
_cell.angle_beta   90.00
_cell.angle_gamma   90.00
#
_symmetry.space_group_name_H-M   'P 1'
#
loop_
_entity.id
_entity.type
_entity.pdbx_description
1 polymer ?
#
loop_
_entity_poly.entity_id
_entity_poly.type
_entity_poly.pdbx_seq_one_letter_code
_entity_poly.pdbx_strand_id
1 'polypeptide(L)'
;MAETVNFDNAATGAAPEGWTLTMTGRGQPKWTVEVESTAPSKPNVLKQSGQATFPVALRSGTSILDGFVEVKFKAIAGSEDRAAGIVWRAKDADNYYVVRANALEDNVVLYKTIKGVRSALDIVGRKGGYGVKVSVPSGQWHSLRCEFAGKLFKVTYDGKPMFEVEDESIRDAGMIGLWTKADSVTVFDDLTYGALN
;
A
#
# COMPACT_ATOMS: atom_id res chain seq x y z
N MET A 1 5.39 -7.71 18.45
CA MET A 1 6.58 -6.87 18.17
C MET A 1 6.46 -6.37 16.75
N ALA A 2 6.96 -5.17 16.44
CA ALA A 2 6.95 -4.64 15.08
C ALA A 2 8.13 -5.19 14.27
N GLU A 3 7.92 -5.41 12.98
CA GLU A 3 8.92 -5.84 12.01
C GLU A 3 9.03 -4.78 10.90
N THR A 4 10.23 -4.62 10.32
CA THR A 4 10.48 -3.70 9.21
C THR A 4 11.20 -4.41 8.07
N VAL A 5 10.72 -4.19 6.84
CA VAL A 5 11.35 -4.63 5.60
C VAL A 5 11.83 -3.40 4.83
N ASN A 6 13.16 -3.23 4.76
CA ASN A 6 13.83 -2.11 4.11
C ASN A 6 14.48 -2.46 2.76
N PHE A 7 14.47 -3.74 2.35
CA PHE A 7 15.04 -4.23 1.08
C PHE A 7 16.57 -4.06 0.91
N ASP A 8 17.27 -3.46 1.86
CA ASP A 8 18.70 -3.14 1.78
C ASP A 8 19.62 -4.35 1.60
N ASN A 9 19.22 -5.51 2.11
CA ASN A 9 19.97 -6.76 1.98
C ASN A 9 19.57 -7.61 0.77
N ALA A 10 18.55 -7.19 0.00
CA ALA A 10 18.08 -7.93 -1.16
C ALA A 10 18.92 -7.64 -2.40
N ALA A 11 19.04 -8.63 -3.29
CA ALA A 11 19.75 -8.48 -4.56
C ALA A 11 19.01 -7.51 -5.49
N THR A 12 19.73 -6.56 -6.06
CA THR A 12 19.18 -5.56 -6.98
C THR A 12 18.85 -6.16 -8.35
N GLY A 13 17.91 -5.55 -9.06
CA GLY A 13 17.41 -6.01 -10.36
C GLY A 13 16.50 -7.25 -10.32
N ALA A 14 16.24 -7.79 -9.12
CA ALA A 14 15.44 -9.01 -8.93
C ALA A 14 14.22 -8.75 -8.03
N ALA A 15 13.27 -9.70 -8.05
CA ALA A 15 12.16 -9.72 -7.10
C ALA A 15 12.66 -9.98 -5.67
N PRO A 16 12.12 -9.32 -4.64
CA PRO A 16 12.50 -9.59 -3.26
C PRO A 16 12.00 -10.95 -2.78
N GLU A 17 12.82 -11.68 -2.01
CA GLU A 17 12.43 -12.96 -1.44
C GLU A 17 11.29 -12.83 -0.42
N GLY A 18 10.42 -13.85 -0.36
CA GLY A 18 9.28 -13.86 0.56
C GLY A 18 8.14 -12.93 0.17
N TRP A 19 8.04 -12.56 -1.12
CA TRP A 19 6.96 -11.74 -1.64
C TRP A 19 6.20 -12.48 -2.74
N THR A 20 4.86 -12.44 -2.65
CA THR A 20 3.98 -12.84 -3.74
C THR A 20 3.70 -11.62 -4.60
N LEU A 21 4.29 -11.57 -5.79
CA LEU A 21 4.14 -10.49 -6.75
C LEU A 21 3.04 -10.84 -7.74
N THR A 22 1.94 -10.09 -7.70
CA THR A 22 0.71 -10.42 -8.43
C THR A 22 -0.03 -9.14 -8.85
N MET A 23 -1.25 -9.29 -9.37
CA MET A 23 -2.15 -8.19 -9.68
C MET A 23 -3.60 -8.63 -9.52
N THR A 24 -4.46 -7.70 -9.13
CA THR A 24 -5.90 -7.79 -9.41
C THR A 24 -6.13 -7.40 -10.87
N GLY A 25 -7.01 -8.10 -11.57
CA GLY A 25 -7.37 -7.77 -12.94
C GLY A 25 -6.31 -8.24 -13.94
N ARG A 26 -5.84 -7.34 -14.82
CA ARG A 26 -4.99 -7.70 -15.97
C ARG A 26 -3.78 -6.80 -16.13
N GLY A 27 -2.80 -7.28 -16.90
CA GLY A 27 -1.58 -6.56 -17.24
C GLY A 27 -0.35 -7.29 -16.71
N GLN A 28 0.77 -6.59 -16.67
CA GLN A 28 2.07 -7.11 -16.27
C GLN A 28 2.72 -6.18 -15.25
N PRO A 29 2.53 -6.42 -13.94
CA PRO A 29 3.27 -5.69 -12.92
C PRO A 29 4.75 -6.07 -13.01
N LYS A 30 5.63 -5.12 -12.67
CA LYS A 30 7.07 -5.37 -12.53
C LYS A 30 7.51 -4.83 -11.19
N TRP A 31 7.87 -5.75 -10.29
CA TRP A 31 8.39 -5.45 -8.96
C TRP A 31 9.83 -5.90 -8.89
N THR A 32 10.75 -4.96 -8.65
CA THR A 32 12.19 -5.23 -8.53
C THR A 32 12.79 -4.44 -7.39
N VAL A 33 13.80 -5.00 -6.74
CA VAL A 33 14.65 -4.27 -5.80
C VAL A 33 15.62 -3.42 -6.61
N GLU A 34 15.72 -2.14 -6.32
CA GLU A 34 16.54 -1.18 -7.07
C GLU A 34 17.34 -0.31 -6.11
N VAL A 35 18.50 0.17 -6.57
CA VAL A 35 19.25 1.20 -5.83
C VAL A 35 18.50 2.52 -5.93
N GLU A 36 18.34 3.20 -4.81
CA GLU A 36 17.75 4.53 -4.75
C GLU A 36 18.51 5.38 -3.73
N SER A 37 19.31 6.31 -4.23
CA SER A 37 20.25 7.07 -3.39
C SER A 37 19.55 8.01 -2.42
N THR A 38 18.28 8.36 -2.68
CA THR A 38 17.47 9.17 -1.78
C THR A 38 16.61 8.36 -0.82
N ALA A 39 16.74 7.02 -0.82
CA ALA A 39 15.91 6.16 0.02
C ALA A 39 16.07 6.47 1.52
N PRO A 40 14.97 6.40 2.29
CA PRO A 40 14.99 6.65 3.73
C PRO A 40 15.99 5.77 4.49
N SER A 41 16.04 4.49 4.12
CA SER A 41 17.10 3.55 4.43
C SER A 41 17.87 3.24 3.15
N LYS A 42 19.15 2.87 3.25
CA LYS A 42 20.04 2.73 2.09
C LYS A 42 20.67 1.35 2.09
N PRO A 43 20.90 0.73 0.91
CA PRO A 43 20.90 1.38 -0.40
C PRO A 43 19.66 1.16 -1.29
N ASN A 44 18.70 0.32 -0.88
CA ASN A 44 17.75 -0.25 -1.82
C ASN A 44 16.30 0.09 -1.49
N VAL A 45 15.45 -0.06 -2.51
CA VAL A 45 14.00 0.10 -2.42
C VAL A 45 13.31 -0.99 -3.21
N LEU A 46 12.05 -1.28 -2.90
CA LEU A 46 11.20 -2.05 -3.79
C LEU A 46 10.49 -1.11 -4.77
N LYS A 47 10.70 -1.32 -6.07
CA LYS A 47 10.13 -0.52 -7.15
C LYS A 47 9.03 -1.28 -7.86
N GLN A 48 7.88 -0.65 -8.04
CA GLN A 48 6.89 -1.04 -9.04
C GLN A 48 7.05 -0.18 -10.30
N SER A 49 7.16 -0.81 -11.47
CA SER A 49 7.38 -0.10 -12.74
C SER A 49 6.70 -0.75 -13.97
N GLY A 50 5.84 -1.74 -13.73
CA GLY A 50 5.06 -2.39 -14.79
C GLY A 50 3.65 -1.81 -14.88
N GLN A 51 2.90 -2.20 -15.90
CA GLN A 51 1.54 -1.71 -16.13
C GLN A 51 0.53 -2.82 -15.89
N ALA A 52 -0.35 -2.65 -14.91
CA ALA A 52 -1.49 -3.54 -14.67
C ALA A 52 -2.66 -2.77 -14.06
N THR A 53 -3.85 -3.37 -14.04
CA THR A 53 -5.04 -2.75 -13.41
C THR A 53 -4.70 -2.34 -11.98
N PHE A 54 -4.33 -3.30 -11.13
CA PHE A 54 -3.81 -3.04 -9.79
C PHE A 54 -2.64 -3.98 -9.47
N PRO A 55 -1.37 -3.55 -9.65
CA PRO A 55 -0.22 -4.27 -9.13
C PRO A 55 -0.28 -4.47 -7.61
N VAL A 56 0.00 -5.68 -7.14
CA VAL A 56 0.01 -6.03 -5.72
C VAL A 56 1.28 -6.82 -5.38
N ALA A 57 1.96 -6.45 -4.30
CA ALA A 57 3.06 -7.23 -3.72
C ALA A 57 2.68 -7.59 -2.28
N LEU A 58 2.46 -8.88 -2.01
CA LEU A 58 2.06 -9.37 -0.68
C LEU A 58 3.23 -9.99 0.05
N ARG A 59 3.43 -9.64 1.32
CA ARG A 59 4.48 -10.22 2.16
C ARG A 59 4.07 -11.62 2.62
N SER A 60 4.71 -12.63 2.06
CA SER A 60 4.41 -14.03 2.35
C SER A 60 4.73 -14.37 3.80
N GLY A 61 3.91 -15.22 4.41
CA GLY A 61 4.07 -15.62 5.81
C GLY A 61 3.49 -14.64 6.85
N THR A 62 3.06 -13.44 6.44
CA THR A 62 2.32 -12.54 7.33
C THR A 62 0.85 -12.96 7.42
N SER A 63 0.27 -12.84 8.61
CA SER A 63 -1.16 -13.03 8.85
C SER A 63 -1.57 -12.18 10.04
N ILE A 64 -2.10 -10.99 9.78
CA ILE A 64 -2.45 -9.99 10.81
C ILE A 64 -3.96 -9.73 10.77
N LEU A 65 -4.62 -9.95 11.91
CA LEU A 65 -6.03 -9.61 12.09
C LEU A 65 -6.16 -8.15 12.52
N ASP A 66 -5.59 -7.82 13.67
CA ASP A 66 -5.58 -6.49 14.26
C ASP A 66 -4.13 -6.04 14.44
N GLY A 67 -3.81 -4.82 14.03
CA GLY A 67 -2.44 -4.38 13.89
C GLY A 67 -2.29 -3.08 13.13
N PHE A 68 -1.13 -2.91 12.52
CA PHE A 68 -0.85 -1.79 11.64
C PHE A 68 0.07 -2.18 10.50
N VAL A 69 0.04 -1.37 9.45
CA VAL A 69 1.03 -1.34 8.36
C VAL A 69 1.37 0.10 8.08
N GLU A 70 2.66 0.38 7.91
CA GLU A 70 3.21 1.67 7.54
C GLU A 70 4.31 1.49 6.49
N VAL A 71 4.37 2.38 5.50
CA VAL A 71 5.43 2.37 4.50
C VAL A 71 5.89 3.79 4.20
N LYS A 72 7.16 3.93 3.80
CA LYS A 72 7.63 5.12 3.12
C LYS A 72 7.56 4.91 1.61
N PHE A 73 7.06 5.88 0.87
CA PHE A 73 6.94 5.76 -0.58
C PHE A 73 7.36 7.05 -1.29
N LYS A 74 7.80 6.92 -2.54
CA LYS A 74 8.03 8.02 -3.47
C LYS A 74 7.40 7.69 -4.81
N ALA A 75 6.38 8.46 -5.17
CA ALA A 75 5.69 8.31 -6.46
C ALA A 75 6.45 9.09 -7.55
N ILE A 76 6.98 8.38 -8.55
CA ILE A 76 7.96 8.92 -9.51
C ILE A 76 7.29 9.34 -10.82
N ALA A 77 6.51 8.44 -11.42
CA ALA A 77 5.93 8.64 -12.75
C ALA A 77 4.60 7.86 -12.90
N GLY A 78 4.04 7.88 -14.11
CA GLY A 78 2.70 7.38 -14.43
C GLY A 78 1.78 8.54 -14.80
N SER A 79 0.98 8.32 -15.84
CA SER A 79 0.10 9.31 -16.47
C SER A 79 -1.38 8.95 -16.31
N GLU A 80 -1.71 7.66 -16.27
CA GLU A 80 -3.07 7.21 -15.96
C GLU A 80 -3.32 7.25 -14.45
N ASP A 81 -2.32 6.87 -13.67
CA ASP A 81 -2.33 7.03 -12.22
C ASP A 81 -0.90 7.27 -11.71
N ARG A 82 -0.78 7.74 -10.48
CA ARG A 82 0.50 7.89 -9.78
C ARG A 82 0.28 7.63 -8.31
N ALA A 83 0.12 6.34 -8.02
CA ALA A 83 -0.35 5.85 -6.74
C ALA A 83 0.72 5.07 -5.96
N ALA A 84 0.60 5.17 -4.64
CA ALA A 84 1.20 4.28 -3.67
C ALA A 84 0.10 3.79 -2.73
N GLY A 85 0.14 2.53 -2.33
CA GLY A 85 -0.81 2.00 -1.37
C GLY A 85 -0.23 0.89 -0.51
N ILE A 86 -0.83 0.75 0.67
CA ILE A 86 -0.59 -0.35 1.60
C ILE A 86 -1.81 -1.24 1.68
N VAL A 87 -1.57 -2.54 1.82
CA VAL A 87 -2.57 -3.61 1.83
C VAL A 87 -2.57 -4.30 3.19
N TRP A 88 -3.76 -4.66 3.67
CA TRP A 88 -3.92 -5.50 4.88
C TRP A 88 -5.08 -6.47 4.73
N ARG A 89 -5.09 -7.49 5.60
CA ARG A 89 -6.02 -8.63 5.58
C ARG A 89 -6.18 -9.25 4.19
N ALA A 90 -5.10 -9.27 3.40
CA ALA A 90 -5.14 -9.86 2.08
C ALA A 90 -5.20 -11.39 2.19
N LYS A 91 -6.23 -11.97 1.57
CA LYS A 91 -6.32 -13.43 1.40
C LYS A 91 -5.58 -13.88 0.14
N ASP A 92 -5.69 -13.07 -0.91
CA ASP A 92 -5.14 -13.32 -2.24
C ASP A 92 -5.07 -12.00 -3.03
N ALA A 93 -4.82 -12.10 -4.32
CA ALA A 93 -4.74 -10.97 -5.25
C ALA A 93 -6.07 -10.23 -5.48
N ASP A 94 -7.19 -10.76 -5.00
CA ASP A 94 -8.55 -10.29 -5.33
C ASP A 94 -9.41 -9.99 -4.10
N ASN A 95 -8.87 -10.19 -2.89
CA ASN A 95 -9.59 -10.02 -1.63
C ASN A 95 -8.70 -9.39 -0.55
N TYR A 96 -8.79 -8.07 -0.41
CA TYR A 96 -7.96 -7.30 0.53
C TYR A 96 -8.52 -5.88 0.78
N TYR A 97 -8.06 -5.22 1.83
CA TYR A 97 -8.22 -3.78 2.00
C TYR A 97 -7.00 -3.02 1.52
N VAL A 98 -7.18 -1.79 1.04
CA VAL A 98 -6.09 -0.93 0.59
C VAL A 98 -6.38 0.53 0.89
N VAL A 99 -5.37 1.26 1.34
CA VAL A 99 -5.39 2.73 1.33
C VAL A 99 -4.39 3.22 0.31
N ARG A 100 -4.83 4.17 -0.54
CA ARG A 100 -4.08 4.71 -1.67
C ARG A 100 -3.81 6.19 -1.43
N ALA A 101 -2.56 6.62 -1.50
CA ALA A 101 -2.16 7.99 -1.77
C ALA A 101 -1.94 8.17 -3.28
N ASN A 102 -2.44 9.24 -3.88
CA ASN A 102 -2.33 9.49 -5.32
C ASN A 102 -1.88 10.93 -5.61
N ALA A 103 -0.79 11.05 -6.36
CA ALA A 103 -0.10 12.29 -6.69
C ALA A 103 -0.68 13.08 -7.89
N LEU A 104 -1.52 12.46 -8.72
CA LEU A 104 -2.25 13.16 -9.78
C LEU A 104 -3.58 13.72 -9.29
N GLU A 105 -4.21 13.03 -8.33
CA GLU A 105 -5.53 13.39 -7.80
C GLU A 105 -5.45 14.20 -6.49
N ASP A 106 -4.25 14.33 -5.89
CA ASP A 106 -4.01 14.94 -4.57
C ASP A 106 -5.01 14.44 -3.52
N ASN A 107 -5.05 13.11 -3.35
CA ASN A 107 -5.94 12.49 -2.38
C ASN A 107 -5.38 11.24 -1.72
N VAL A 108 -5.95 10.94 -0.56
CA VAL A 108 -5.83 9.64 0.11
C VAL A 108 -7.22 9.03 0.22
N VAL A 109 -7.37 7.79 -0.25
CA VAL A 109 -8.66 7.08 -0.32
C VAL A 109 -8.50 5.64 0.13
N LEU A 110 -9.43 5.14 0.94
CA LEU A 110 -9.47 3.76 1.40
C LEU A 110 -10.51 2.96 0.61
N TYR A 111 -10.15 1.76 0.20
CA TYR A 111 -10.98 0.83 -0.55
C TYR A 111 -10.96 -0.56 0.08
N LYS A 112 -11.98 -1.35 -0.29
CA LYS A 112 -11.90 -2.81 -0.27
C LYS A 112 -11.88 -3.36 -1.69
N THR A 113 -11.20 -4.46 -1.89
CA THR A 113 -11.31 -5.31 -3.08
C THR A 113 -11.89 -6.64 -2.64
N ILE A 114 -13.00 -7.06 -3.25
CA ILE A 114 -13.65 -8.35 -2.99
C ILE A 114 -13.92 -9.02 -4.33
N LYS A 115 -13.43 -10.25 -4.52
CA LYS A 115 -13.53 -10.98 -5.80
C LYS A 115 -13.07 -10.11 -6.99
N GLY A 116 -11.98 -9.38 -6.80
CA GLY A 116 -11.37 -8.52 -7.80
C GLY A 116 -12.09 -7.19 -8.06
N VAL A 117 -13.21 -6.93 -7.38
CA VAL A 117 -13.97 -5.68 -7.51
C VAL A 117 -13.59 -4.73 -6.40
N ARG A 118 -13.02 -3.58 -6.76
CA ARG A 118 -12.62 -2.52 -5.84
C ARG A 118 -13.75 -1.51 -5.63
N SER A 119 -14.08 -1.22 -4.36
CA SER A 119 -15.06 -0.19 -3.97
C SER A 119 -14.48 0.72 -2.88
N ALA A 120 -14.69 2.04 -3.00
CA ALA A 120 -14.31 2.99 -1.96
C ALA A 120 -15.16 2.80 -0.70
N LEU A 121 -14.59 3.12 0.46
CA LEU A 121 -15.27 3.06 1.75
C LEU A 121 -15.54 4.45 2.30
N ASP A 122 -16.70 4.60 2.94
CA ASP A 122 -17.13 5.87 3.53
C ASP A 122 -16.34 6.20 4.81
N ILE A 123 -16.05 7.49 4.97
CA ILE A 123 -15.38 8.01 6.15
C ILE A 123 -16.38 8.13 7.30
N VAL A 124 -15.99 7.70 8.50
CA VAL A 124 -16.81 7.80 9.71
C VAL A 124 -17.27 9.24 9.93
N GLY A 125 -18.56 9.42 10.21
CA GLY A 125 -19.16 10.73 10.46
C GLY A 125 -19.32 11.62 9.22
N ARG A 126 -18.96 11.14 8.02
CA ARG A 126 -19.11 11.89 6.76
C ARG A 126 -20.08 11.20 5.83
N LYS A 127 -21.16 11.90 5.47
CA LYS A 127 -22.12 11.42 4.46
C LYS A 127 -21.60 11.72 3.05
N GLY A 128 -21.21 10.68 2.33
CA GLY A 128 -20.76 10.76 0.94
C GLY A 128 -19.38 11.39 0.75
N GLY A 129 -18.86 11.24 -0.46
CA GLY A 129 -17.56 11.77 -0.88
C GLY A 129 -16.57 10.68 -1.27
N TYR A 130 -15.32 11.09 -1.51
CA TYR A 130 -14.29 10.22 -2.04
C TYR A 130 -12.94 10.57 -1.40
N GLY A 131 -12.59 9.85 -0.34
CA GLY A 131 -11.38 10.06 0.45
C GLY A 131 -11.19 11.50 0.94
N VAL A 132 -9.95 11.87 1.24
CA VAL A 132 -9.55 13.20 1.72
C VAL A 132 -8.56 13.83 0.75
N LYS A 133 -8.79 15.11 0.42
CA LYS A 133 -7.86 15.90 -0.38
C LYS A 133 -6.64 16.29 0.46
N VAL A 134 -5.46 16.01 -0.08
CA VAL A 134 -4.17 16.35 0.53
C VAL A 134 -3.12 16.36 -0.58
N SER A 135 -2.16 17.27 -0.50
CA SER A 135 -1.08 17.30 -1.48
C SER A 135 -0.22 16.04 -1.36
N VAL A 136 0.01 15.35 -2.48
CA VAL A 136 0.91 14.20 -2.58
C VAL A 136 1.98 14.51 -3.64
N PRO A 137 3.00 15.32 -3.32
CA PRO A 137 4.03 15.70 -4.28
C PRO A 137 4.74 14.51 -4.92
N SER A 138 4.87 14.54 -6.26
CA SER A 138 5.68 13.54 -6.97
C SER A 138 7.17 13.74 -6.70
N GLY A 139 7.94 12.65 -6.72
CA GLY A 139 9.39 12.67 -6.53
C GLY A 139 9.85 12.95 -5.09
N GLN A 140 8.94 13.01 -4.13
CA GLN A 140 9.23 13.19 -2.70
C GLN A 140 8.86 11.95 -1.90
N TRP A 141 9.56 11.76 -0.78
CA TRP A 141 9.28 10.67 0.15
C TRP A 141 8.19 11.09 1.13
N HIS A 142 7.20 10.22 1.28
CA HIS A 142 6.06 10.37 2.19
C HIS A 142 5.89 9.11 3.02
N SER A 143 5.21 9.21 4.16
CA SER A 143 4.76 8.04 4.93
C SER A 143 3.25 7.85 4.83
N LEU A 144 2.83 6.58 4.69
CA LEU A 144 1.43 6.18 4.70
C LEU A 144 1.25 5.04 5.70
N ARG A 145 0.32 5.22 6.62
CA ARG A 145 0.04 4.26 7.70
C ARG A 145 -1.46 3.99 7.81
N CYS A 146 -1.79 2.73 8.08
CA CYS A 146 -3.12 2.29 8.47
C CYS A 146 -3.00 1.44 9.74
N GLU A 147 -3.72 1.85 10.79
CA GLU A 147 -3.99 1.02 11.96
C GLU A 147 -5.37 0.39 11.79
N PHE A 148 -5.49 -0.91 12.05
CA PHE A 148 -6.72 -1.65 11.83
C PHE A 148 -7.00 -2.58 13.00
N ALA A 149 -8.19 -2.45 13.59
CA ALA A 149 -8.63 -3.28 14.72
C ALA A 149 -10.13 -3.55 14.63
N GLY A 150 -10.53 -4.83 14.61
CA GLY A 150 -11.91 -5.23 14.38
C GLY A 150 -12.43 -4.67 13.05
N LYS A 151 -13.40 -3.77 13.10
CA LYS A 151 -13.96 -3.07 11.93
C LYS A 151 -13.39 -1.67 11.68
N LEU A 152 -12.63 -1.11 12.63
CA LEU A 152 -12.19 0.29 12.59
C LEU A 152 -10.78 0.40 11.99
N PHE A 153 -10.64 1.25 10.98
CA PHE A 153 -9.38 1.56 10.31
C PHE A 153 -9.04 3.03 10.44
N LYS A 154 -7.83 3.36 10.88
CA LYS A 154 -7.35 4.73 11.08
C LYS A 154 -6.18 5.01 10.14
N VAL A 155 -6.35 6.01 9.28
CA VAL A 155 -5.37 6.38 8.27
C VAL A 155 -4.56 7.58 8.73
N THR A 156 -3.25 7.49 8.57
CA THR A 156 -2.29 8.56 8.84
C THR A 156 -1.41 8.77 7.61
N TYR A 157 -1.15 10.03 7.27
CA TYR A 157 -0.30 10.43 6.14
C TYR A 157 0.72 11.47 6.62
N ASP A 158 2.01 11.24 6.35
CA ASP A 158 3.13 12.05 6.85
C ASP A 158 3.05 12.33 8.36
N GLY A 159 2.72 11.29 9.13
CA GLY A 159 2.55 11.36 10.59
C GLY A 159 1.32 12.11 11.08
N LYS A 160 0.47 12.64 10.18
CA LYS A 160 -0.76 13.36 10.53
C LYS A 160 -1.98 12.44 10.42
N PRO A 161 -2.81 12.31 11.47
CA PRO A 161 -4.08 11.60 11.37
C PRO A 161 -4.96 12.22 10.28
N MET A 162 -5.55 11.38 9.43
CA MET A 162 -6.33 11.82 8.27
C MET A 162 -7.82 11.57 8.46
N PHE A 163 -8.21 10.30 8.57
CA PHE A 163 -9.61 9.89 8.67
C PHE A 163 -9.73 8.45 9.19
N GLU A 164 -10.94 8.11 9.62
CA GLU A 164 -11.31 6.76 10.05
C GLU A 164 -12.37 6.18 9.11
N VAL A 165 -12.35 4.85 8.94
CA VAL A 165 -13.33 4.08 8.18
C VAL A 165 -13.78 2.89 9.03
N GLU A 166 -15.05 2.52 8.94
CA GLU A 166 -15.55 1.24 9.45
C GLU A 166 -15.95 0.30 8.31
N ASP A 167 -15.41 -0.92 8.28
CA ASP A 167 -15.89 -1.99 7.37
C ASP A 167 -15.55 -3.37 7.96
N GLU A 168 -16.41 -4.36 7.69
CA GLU A 168 -16.29 -5.73 8.21
C GLU A 168 -16.44 -6.81 7.12
N SER A 169 -16.20 -6.44 5.86
CA SER A 169 -16.30 -7.35 4.71
C SER A 169 -15.22 -8.44 4.72
N ILE A 170 -14.04 -8.14 5.26
CA ILE A 170 -12.94 -9.08 5.47
C ILE A 170 -12.61 -9.14 6.96
N ARG A 171 -13.10 -10.19 7.61
CA ARG A 171 -13.01 -10.39 9.07
C ARG A 171 -11.84 -11.27 9.51
N ASP A 172 -11.21 -11.97 8.57
CA ASP A 172 -10.10 -12.88 8.89
C ASP A 172 -8.76 -12.16 8.86
N ALA A 173 -7.79 -12.71 9.58
CA ALA A 173 -6.39 -12.33 9.44
C ALA A 173 -5.93 -12.56 8.00
N GLY A 174 -4.97 -11.77 7.54
CA GLY A 174 -4.39 -11.97 6.21
C GLY A 174 -3.06 -11.27 6.04
N MET A 175 -2.50 -11.42 4.85
CA MET A 175 -1.22 -10.83 4.48
C MET A 175 -1.31 -9.31 4.45
N ILE A 176 -0.15 -8.69 4.64
CA ILE A 176 0.08 -7.27 4.39
C ILE A 176 0.86 -7.08 3.10
N GLY A 177 0.87 -5.87 2.55
CA GLY A 177 1.60 -5.65 1.31
C GLY A 177 1.55 -4.24 0.77
N LEU A 178 1.97 -4.12 -0.49
CA LEU A 178 2.09 -2.89 -1.25
C LEU A 178 1.25 -2.96 -2.52
N TRP A 179 0.87 -1.79 -3.02
CA TRP A 179 -0.10 -1.67 -4.09
C TRP A 179 0.15 -0.43 -4.94
N THR A 180 -0.07 -0.54 -6.25
CA THR A 180 -0.13 0.62 -7.17
C THR A 180 -1.31 0.49 -8.13
N LYS A 181 -1.47 1.45 -9.06
CA LYS A 181 -2.52 1.43 -10.08
C LYS A 181 -1.97 1.76 -11.46
N ALA A 182 -2.50 1.10 -12.48
CA ALA A 182 -2.23 1.40 -13.87
C ALA A 182 -0.71 1.41 -14.17
N ASP A 183 -0.20 2.54 -14.65
CA ASP A 183 1.18 2.78 -15.07
C ASP A 183 2.03 3.51 -14.00
N SER A 184 1.56 3.53 -12.75
CA SER A 184 2.28 4.18 -11.64
C SER A 184 3.70 3.62 -11.52
N VAL A 185 4.71 4.48 -11.54
CA VAL A 185 6.07 4.11 -11.14
C VAL A 185 6.29 4.63 -9.73
N THR A 186 6.40 3.72 -8.77
CA THR A 186 6.51 4.06 -7.35
C THR A 186 7.58 3.20 -6.70
N VAL A 187 8.39 3.82 -5.84
CA VAL A 187 9.34 3.11 -4.98
C VAL A 187 8.87 3.13 -3.53
N PHE A 188 9.14 2.06 -2.82
CA PHE A 188 8.73 1.82 -1.45
C PHE A 188 9.93 1.41 -0.61
N ASP A 189 9.94 1.88 0.62
CA ASP A 189 10.97 1.58 1.62
C ASP A 189 10.37 1.51 3.03
N ASP A 190 11.11 0.92 3.96
CA ASP A 190 10.77 0.83 5.39
C ASP A 190 9.33 0.34 5.65
N LEU A 191 8.90 -0.74 5.00
CA LEU A 191 7.58 -1.33 5.28
C LEU A 191 7.59 -1.92 6.70
N THR A 192 6.92 -1.23 7.62
CA THR A 192 6.84 -1.60 9.03
C THR A 192 5.43 -2.08 9.39
N TYR A 193 5.33 -3.22 10.06
CA TYR A 193 4.05 -3.81 10.45
C TYR A 193 4.13 -4.47 11.82
N GLY A 194 2.98 -4.70 12.43
CA GLY A 194 2.89 -5.44 13.69
C GLY A 194 1.45 -5.73 14.09
N ALA A 195 1.25 -6.81 14.85
CA ALA A 195 -0.05 -7.12 15.45
C ALA A 195 -0.28 -6.30 16.72
N LEU A 196 -1.54 -5.95 16.98
CA LEU A 196 -2.01 -5.50 18.29
C LEU A 196 -2.13 -6.75 19.19
N ASN A 197 -1.50 -6.69 20.36
CA ASN A 197 -1.60 -7.75 21.38
C ASN A 197 -2.92 -7.66 22.13
#